data_AF-A0A2J6J295-F1
#
_entry.id   AF-A0A2J6J295-F1
#
_cell.length_a   1.000
_cell.length_b   1.000
_cell.length_c   1.000
_cell.angle_alpha   90.00
_cell.angle_beta   90.00
_cell.angle_gamma   90.00
#
_symmetry.space_group_name_H-M   'P 1'
#
loop_
_entity.id
_entity.type
_entity.pdbx_description
1 polymer ?
#
loop_
_entity_poly.entity_id
_entity_poly.type
_entity_poly.pdbx_seq_one_letter_code
_entity_poly.pdbx_strand_id
1 'polypeptide(L)'
;MKFRYPLIVVLMLLPSIVGAAPTGDPAAVDNDAVATELRALAGSIDRLTQVLESKSVSDEQDTLLQKLNLAVAYLNFRSRRIEMLEQDVQSAKNALAQIESTLNVWLKQQQEMEVDDQPLVDEAARQRNEEFEMRINLLKERVTRIDNEIIVLENKIYELQDQIDSVEQFVQKNLDL
;
A
#
# COMPACT_ATOMS: atom_id res chain seq x y z
N MET A 1 -1.42 -31.02 -2.72
CA MET A 1 -0.49 -31.08 -1.57
C MET A 1 -1.32 -31.20 -0.29
N LYS A 2 -1.27 -32.36 0.37
CA LYS A 2 -2.02 -32.68 1.59
C LYS A 2 -0.99 -33.06 2.67
N PHE A 3 -0.92 -32.30 3.75
CA PHE A 3 -0.08 -32.63 4.90
C PHE A 3 -0.73 -33.80 5.67
N ARG A 4 0.00 -34.92 5.78
CA ARG A 4 -0.37 -36.08 6.62
C ARG A 4 0.51 -36.03 7.86
N TYR A 5 -0.10 -35.81 9.02
CA TYR A 5 0.54 -35.97 10.33
C TYR A 5 0.87 -37.46 10.56
N PRO A 6 2.05 -37.81 11.09
CA PRO A 6 2.25 -39.13 11.68
C PRO A 6 1.75 -39.13 13.14
N LEU A 7 0.64 -39.84 13.31
CA LEU A 7 0.14 -40.38 14.56
C LEU A 7 1.23 -41.26 15.20
N ILE A 8 1.95 -40.75 16.21
CA ILE A 8 2.89 -41.57 16.99
C ILE A 8 2.06 -42.37 18.00
N VAL A 9 1.78 -43.61 17.62
CA VAL A 9 1.27 -44.67 18.50
C VAL A 9 2.42 -45.10 19.41
N VAL A 10 2.41 -44.64 20.66
CA VAL A 10 3.32 -45.16 21.69
C VAL A 10 2.73 -46.48 22.19
N LEU A 11 3.32 -47.55 21.68
CA LEU A 11 3.11 -48.95 22.01
C LEU A 11 3.45 -49.18 23.50
N MET A 12 2.44 -49.43 24.34
CA MET A 12 2.64 -49.90 25.71
C MET A 12 3.14 -51.35 25.69
N LEU A 13 4.42 -51.53 26.02
CA LEU A 13 5.02 -52.82 26.33
C LEU A 13 4.90 -53.09 27.84
N LEU A 14 3.96 -53.96 28.20
CA LEU A 14 3.89 -54.61 29.51
C LEU A 14 4.92 -55.75 29.57
N PRO A 15 5.75 -55.84 30.64
CA PRO A 15 6.22 -57.10 31.14
C PRO A 15 5.42 -57.50 32.39
N SER A 16 4.76 -58.65 32.29
CA SER A 16 4.27 -59.43 33.41
C SER A 16 5.38 -59.64 34.44
N ILE A 17 5.17 -59.20 35.69
CA ILE A 17 5.94 -59.67 36.83
C ILE A 17 4.98 -60.34 37.82
N VAL A 18 5.26 -61.63 38.01
CA VAL A 18 4.68 -62.58 38.93
C VAL A 18 4.83 -62.09 40.37
N GLY A 19 3.83 -62.41 41.20
CA GLY A 19 3.68 -61.87 42.53
C GLY A 19 4.70 -62.35 43.57
N ALA A 20 4.91 -61.47 44.54
CA ALA A 20 5.24 -61.80 45.91
C ALA A 20 4.43 -60.83 46.77
N ALA A 21 3.49 -61.34 47.56
CA ALA A 21 2.67 -60.53 48.45
C ALA A 21 3.50 -60.03 49.64
N PRO A 22 3.50 -58.72 49.94
CA PRO A 22 3.58 -58.25 51.30
C PRO A 22 2.16 -57.96 51.78
N THR A 23 1.74 -58.65 52.83
CA THR A 23 0.64 -58.22 53.69
C THR A 23 1.02 -56.86 54.29
N GLY A 24 0.52 -55.79 53.68
CA GLY A 24 0.65 -54.40 54.12
C GLY A 24 -0.62 -53.65 53.72
N ASP A 25 -1.12 -52.84 54.64
CA ASP A 25 -2.37 -52.08 54.55
C ASP A 25 -2.67 -51.46 53.17
N PRO A 26 -3.90 -51.58 52.64
CA PRO A 26 -4.30 -50.91 51.39
C PRO A 26 -4.57 -49.40 51.56
N ALA A 27 -4.17 -48.78 52.68
CA ALA A 27 -4.51 -47.39 53.02
C ALA A 27 -3.39 -46.37 52.76
N ALA A 28 -2.23 -46.79 52.25
CA ALA A 28 -1.12 -45.90 51.91
C ALA A 28 -0.77 -46.02 50.42
N VAL A 29 -1.71 -45.67 49.54
CA VAL A 29 -1.29 -45.08 48.26
C VAL A 29 -0.39 -43.91 48.66
N ASP A 30 0.85 -43.93 48.19
CA ASP A 30 1.90 -42.99 48.54
C ASP A 30 1.48 -41.58 48.09
N ASN A 31 0.63 -40.96 48.90
CA ASN A 31 0.03 -39.65 48.67
C ASN A 31 1.12 -38.58 48.54
N ASP A 32 2.32 -38.85 49.07
CA ASP A 32 3.48 -37.97 48.95
C ASP A 32 4.16 -38.12 47.58
N ALA A 33 4.26 -39.34 47.04
CA ALA A 33 4.65 -39.56 45.64
C ALA A 33 3.65 -38.93 44.65
N VAL A 34 2.34 -39.07 44.90
CA VAL A 34 1.31 -38.42 44.06
C VAL A 34 1.35 -36.89 44.21
N ALA A 35 1.54 -36.37 45.43
CA ALA A 35 1.67 -34.93 45.65
C ALA A 35 2.95 -34.33 45.03
N THR A 36 4.05 -35.08 45.00
CA THR A 36 5.29 -34.65 44.34
C THR A 36 5.17 -34.66 42.82
N GLU A 37 4.51 -35.68 42.23
CA GLU A 37 4.19 -35.70 40.81
C GLU A 37 3.22 -34.57 40.41
N LEU A 38 2.20 -34.28 41.24
CA LEU A 38 1.29 -33.15 41.01
C LEU A 38 1.99 -31.79 41.09
N ARG A 39 2.94 -31.61 42.02
CA ARG A 39 3.78 -30.39 42.07
C ARG A 39 4.73 -30.29 40.88
N ALA A 40 5.31 -31.40 40.44
CA ALA A 40 6.17 -31.43 39.26
C ALA A 40 5.37 -31.09 37.99
N LEU A 41 4.17 -31.65 37.85
CA LEU A 41 3.25 -31.36 36.74
C LEU A 41 2.80 -29.90 36.75
N ALA A 42 2.42 -29.35 37.91
CA ALA A 42 2.07 -27.94 38.05
C ALA A 42 3.23 -27.03 37.65
N GLY A 43 4.46 -27.33 38.09
CA GLY A 43 5.65 -26.59 37.69
C GLY A 43 5.99 -26.70 36.20
N SER A 44 5.70 -27.83 35.56
CA SER A 44 5.83 -27.99 34.10
C SER A 44 4.77 -27.19 33.34
N ILE A 45 3.54 -27.13 33.84
CA ILE A 45 2.45 -26.30 33.27
C ILE A 45 2.80 -24.82 33.39
N ASP A 46 3.29 -24.36 34.54
CA ASP A 46 3.67 -22.96 34.74
C ASP A 46 4.80 -22.54 33.77
N ARG A 47 5.82 -23.39 33.60
CA ARG A 47 6.90 -23.13 32.63
C ARG A 47 6.39 -23.12 31.19
N LEU A 48 5.47 -24.02 30.85
CA LEU A 48 4.90 -24.07 29.51
C LEU A 48 4.02 -22.85 29.23
N THR A 49 3.26 -22.39 30.22
CA THR A 49 2.50 -21.13 30.15
C THR A 49 3.44 -19.94 29.92
N GLN A 50 4.55 -19.85 30.68
CA GLN A 50 5.53 -18.78 30.50
C GLN A 50 6.23 -18.81 29.12
N VAL A 51 6.51 -20.02 28.60
CA VAL A 51 7.08 -20.18 27.25
C VAL A 51 6.04 -19.83 26.17
N LEU A 52 4.77 -20.18 26.36
CA LEU A 52 3.69 -19.79 25.44
C LEU A 52 3.47 -18.28 25.43
N GLU A 53 3.46 -17.63 26.59
CA GLU A 53 3.34 -16.18 26.70
C GLU A 53 4.51 -15.46 26.01
N SER A 54 5.74 -15.87 26.29
CA SER A 54 6.93 -15.26 25.66
C SER A 54 6.95 -15.47 24.15
N LYS A 55 6.53 -16.64 23.66
CA LYS A 55 6.38 -16.91 22.24
C LYS A 55 5.27 -16.07 21.60
N SER A 56 4.12 -15.92 22.26
CA SER A 56 3.02 -15.09 21.76
C SER A 56 3.47 -13.64 21.56
N VAL A 57 4.20 -13.08 22.52
CA VAL A 57 4.75 -11.71 22.41
C VAL A 57 5.78 -11.60 21.28
N SER A 58 6.63 -12.62 21.10
CA SER A 58 7.58 -12.66 19.98
C SER A 58 6.88 -12.70 18.63
N ASP A 59 5.87 -13.56 18.47
CA ASP A 59 5.10 -13.70 17.24
C ASP A 59 4.33 -12.40 16.90
N GLU A 60 3.84 -11.68 17.92
CA GLU A 60 3.23 -10.35 17.76
C GLU A 60 4.23 -9.29 17.28
N GLN A 61 5.44 -9.26 17.85
CA GLN A 61 6.51 -8.36 17.43
C GLN A 61 6.97 -8.64 15.99
N ASP A 62 7.16 -9.90 15.62
CA ASP A 62 7.53 -10.29 14.26
C ASP A 62 6.46 -9.87 13.25
N THR A 63 5.18 -10.04 13.61
CA THR A 63 4.05 -9.59 12.79
C THR A 63 4.03 -8.05 12.66
N LEU A 64 4.32 -7.32 13.73
CA LEU A 64 4.41 -5.85 13.70
C LEU A 64 5.55 -5.38 12.79
N LEU A 65 6.74 -5.98 12.90
CA LEU A 65 7.88 -5.68 12.05
C LEU A 65 7.57 -5.96 10.57
N GLN A 66 6.85 -7.05 10.29
CA GLN A 66 6.41 -7.33 8.92
C GLN A 66 5.44 -6.27 8.40
N LYS A 67 4.47 -5.82 9.22
CA LYS A 67 3.54 -4.73 8.87
C LYS A 67 4.27 -3.41 8.64
N LEU A 68 5.25 -3.08 9.48
CA LEU A 68 6.10 -1.90 9.34
C LEU A 68 6.93 -1.94 8.05
N ASN A 69 7.57 -3.07 7.75
CA ASN A 69 8.31 -3.25 6.50
C ASN A 69 7.42 -3.08 5.27
N LEU A 70 6.20 -3.64 5.32
CA LEU A 70 5.21 -3.47 4.25
C LEU A 70 4.76 -2.00 4.12
N ALA A 71 4.51 -1.33 5.25
CA ALA A 71 4.11 0.07 5.28
C ALA A 71 5.21 0.98 4.69
N VAL A 72 6.47 0.79 5.07
CA VAL A 72 7.62 1.51 4.50
C VAL A 72 7.75 1.24 3.00
N ALA A 73 7.60 -0.01 2.56
CA ALA A 73 7.63 -0.34 1.13
C ALA A 73 6.48 0.33 0.36
N TYR A 74 5.28 0.37 0.95
CA TYR A 74 4.12 1.05 0.38
C TYR A 74 4.32 2.56 0.27
N LEU A 75 4.82 3.21 1.34
CA LEU A 75 5.16 4.63 1.34
C LEU A 75 6.14 4.95 0.22
N ASN A 76 7.26 4.21 0.14
CA ASN A 76 8.25 4.38 -0.93
C ASN A 76 7.65 4.21 -2.34
N PHE A 77 6.80 3.20 -2.54
CA PHE A 77 6.13 2.98 -3.82
C PHE A 77 5.21 4.16 -4.19
N ARG A 78 4.42 4.65 -3.23
CA ARG A 78 3.50 5.76 -3.42
C ARG A 78 4.24 7.08 -3.65
N SER A 79 5.30 7.37 -2.91
CA SER A 79 6.13 8.56 -3.12
C SER A 79 6.73 8.59 -4.53
N ARG A 80 7.28 7.47 -5.02
CA ARG A 80 7.75 7.38 -6.41
C ARG A 80 6.64 7.58 -7.43
N ARG A 81 5.43 7.11 -7.13
CA ARG A 81 4.28 7.32 -8.02
C ARG A 81 3.88 8.79 -8.07
N ILE A 82 3.89 9.49 -6.94
CA ILE A 82 3.63 10.94 -6.87
C ILE A 82 4.68 11.69 -7.68
N GLU A 83 5.97 11.39 -7.48
CA GLU A 83 7.07 12.03 -8.22
C GLU A 83 6.91 11.90 -9.74
N MET A 84 6.55 10.71 -10.24
CA MET A 84 6.26 10.52 -11.66
C MET A 84 5.07 11.35 -12.14
N LEU A 85 3.97 11.40 -11.37
CA LEU A 85 2.80 12.20 -11.72
C LEU A 85 3.11 13.70 -11.69
N GLU A 86 3.93 14.17 -10.76
CA GLU A 86 4.41 15.55 -10.70
C GLU A 86 5.22 15.91 -11.95
N GLN A 87 6.07 14.98 -12.43
CA GLN A 87 6.79 15.14 -13.68
C GLN A 87 5.85 15.19 -14.89
N ASP A 88 4.79 14.37 -14.90
CA ASP A 88 3.77 14.38 -15.96
C ASP A 88 3.00 15.71 -15.96
N VAL A 89 2.58 16.20 -14.79
CA VAL A 89 1.96 17.53 -14.62
C VAL A 89 2.86 18.64 -15.15
N GLN A 90 4.14 18.61 -14.79
CA GLN A 90 5.09 19.63 -15.25
C GLN A 90 5.27 19.59 -16.77
N SER A 91 5.32 18.38 -17.35
CA SER A 91 5.40 18.18 -18.79
C SER A 91 4.15 18.72 -19.52
N ALA A 92 2.96 18.45 -18.97
CA ALA A 92 1.69 18.96 -19.48
C ALA A 92 1.61 20.49 -19.39
N LYS A 93 2.02 21.09 -18.26
CA LYS A 93 2.10 22.56 -18.09
C LYS A 93 3.06 23.21 -19.10
N ASN A 94 4.21 22.59 -19.35
CA ASN A 94 5.15 23.08 -20.36
C ASN A 94 4.55 23.01 -21.77
N ALA A 95 3.86 21.92 -22.10
CA ALA A 95 3.17 21.78 -23.39
C ALA A 95 2.04 22.80 -23.54
N LEU A 96 1.26 23.04 -22.48
CA LEU A 96 0.21 24.05 -22.44
C LEU A 96 0.79 25.44 -22.74
N ALA A 97 1.84 25.85 -22.03
CA ALA A 97 2.49 27.15 -22.22
C ALA A 97 3.00 27.36 -23.66
N GLN A 98 3.55 26.31 -24.29
CA GLN A 98 3.97 26.36 -25.70
C GLN A 98 2.79 26.56 -26.65
N ILE A 99 1.68 25.86 -26.41
CA ILE A 99 0.48 25.96 -27.23
C ILE A 99 -0.19 27.33 -27.04
N GLU A 100 -0.28 27.83 -25.80
CA GLU A 100 -0.82 29.16 -25.51
C GLU A 100 0.02 30.27 -26.14
N SER A 101 1.35 30.16 -26.08
CA SER A 101 2.26 31.07 -26.77
C SER A 101 1.99 31.07 -28.28
N THR A 102 1.85 29.89 -28.87
CA THR A 102 1.49 29.75 -30.28
C THR A 102 0.13 30.40 -30.54
N LEU A 103 -0.91 30.02 -29.79
CA LEU A 103 -2.27 30.55 -29.91
C LEU A 103 -2.30 32.08 -29.83
N ASN A 104 -1.54 32.69 -28.93
CA ASN A 104 -1.45 34.15 -28.81
C ASN A 104 -0.85 34.80 -30.06
N VAL A 105 0.14 34.17 -30.70
CA VAL A 105 0.66 34.65 -31.99
C VAL A 105 -0.41 34.59 -33.08
N TRP A 106 -1.16 33.48 -33.16
CA TRP A 106 -2.26 33.35 -34.13
C TRP A 106 -3.37 34.37 -33.85
N LEU A 107 -3.81 34.53 -32.61
CA LEU A 107 -4.83 35.51 -32.24
C LEU A 107 -4.42 36.95 -32.59
N LYS A 108 -3.15 37.30 -32.36
CA LYS A 108 -2.63 38.61 -32.73
C LYS A 108 -2.63 38.81 -34.26
N GLN A 109 -2.20 37.81 -35.02
CA GLN A 109 -2.24 37.85 -36.49
C GLN A 109 -3.68 37.97 -37.01
N GLN A 110 -4.64 37.27 -36.42
CA GLN A 110 -6.06 37.42 -36.75
C GLN A 110 -6.53 38.86 -36.53
N GLN A 111 -6.20 39.44 -35.38
CA GLN A 111 -6.57 40.82 -35.06
C GLN A 111 -5.94 41.83 -36.02
N GLU A 112 -4.70 41.61 -36.46
CA GLU A 112 -4.04 42.45 -37.46
C GLU A 112 -4.75 42.35 -38.84
N MET A 113 -5.22 41.17 -39.24
CA MET A 113 -5.97 40.97 -40.48
C MET A 113 -7.36 41.64 -40.45
N GLU A 114 -8.05 41.59 -39.31
CA GLU A 114 -9.36 42.25 -39.14
C GLU A 114 -9.28 43.78 -39.17
N VAL A 115 -8.12 44.36 -38.83
CA VAL A 115 -7.91 45.82 -38.83
C VAL A 115 -7.59 46.37 -40.22
N ASP A 116 -7.05 45.55 -41.13
CA ASP A 116 -6.63 45.94 -42.50
C ASP A 116 -7.74 45.73 -43.55
N ASP A 117 -8.98 45.54 -43.10
CA ASP A 117 -10.11 45.09 -43.92
C ASP A 117 -10.62 46.23 -44.83
N GLN A 118 -10.01 46.34 -46.01
CA GLN A 118 -10.53 47.12 -47.13
C GLN A 118 -11.75 46.42 -47.76
N PRO A 119 -12.79 47.17 -48.18
CA PRO A 119 -14.11 46.62 -48.52
C PRO A 119 -14.20 45.85 -49.87
N LEU A 120 -13.09 45.42 -50.44
CA LEU A 120 -13.02 44.60 -51.66
C LEU A 120 -12.45 43.22 -51.31
N VAL A 121 -13.23 42.45 -50.55
CA VAL A 121 -12.85 41.11 -50.09
C VAL A 121 -12.87 40.12 -51.26
N ASP A 122 -11.68 39.72 -51.71
CA ASP A 122 -11.46 38.61 -52.64
C ASP A 122 -11.89 37.28 -51.98
N GLU A 123 -12.49 36.35 -52.73
CA GLU A 123 -12.95 35.04 -52.21
C GLU A 123 -11.78 34.25 -51.60
N ALA A 124 -10.58 34.43 -52.14
CA ALA A 124 -9.35 33.87 -51.60
C ALA A 124 -8.98 34.42 -50.19
N ALA A 125 -9.37 35.65 -49.87
CA ALA A 125 -9.17 36.22 -48.53
C ALA A 125 -10.14 35.59 -47.52
N ARG A 126 -11.40 35.33 -47.90
CA ARG A 126 -12.38 34.64 -47.04
C ARG A 126 -11.93 33.24 -46.68
N GLN A 127 -11.48 32.46 -47.67
CA GLN A 127 -11.00 31.10 -47.46
C GLN A 127 -9.79 31.05 -46.51
N ARG A 128 -8.88 32.03 -46.63
CA ARG A 128 -7.74 32.13 -45.70
C ARG A 128 -8.19 32.43 -44.27
N ASN A 129 -9.15 33.34 -44.08
CA ASN A 129 -9.68 33.64 -42.75
C ASN A 129 -10.39 32.44 -42.12
N GLU A 130 -11.20 31.70 -42.89
CA GLU A 130 -11.86 30.48 -42.42
C GLU A 130 -10.86 29.39 -42.00
N GLU A 131 -9.80 29.19 -42.79
CA GLU A 131 -8.73 28.26 -42.44
C GLU A 131 -8.00 28.71 -41.16
N PHE A 132 -7.78 30.02 -41.01
CA PHE A 132 -7.12 30.61 -39.86
C PHE A 132 -7.94 30.44 -38.57
N GLU A 133 -9.23 30.73 -38.63
CA GLU A 133 -10.18 30.49 -37.52
C GLU A 133 -10.23 29.01 -37.13
N MET A 134 -10.26 28.10 -38.12
CA MET A 134 -10.24 26.66 -37.85
C MET A 134 -8.99 26.25 -37.06
N ARG A 135 -7.81 26.75 -37.45
CA ARG A 135 -6.55 26.49 -36.73
C ARG A 135 -6.58 27.02 -35.30
N ILE A 136 -7.09 28.23 -35.09
CA ILE A 136 -7.25 28.82 -33.76
C ILE A 136 -8.19 27.97 -32.89
N ASN A 137 -9.30 27.51 -33.44
CA ASN A 137 -10.25 26.67 -32.71
C ASN A 137 -9.63 25.33 -32.32
N LEU A 138 -8.87 24.68 -33.20
CA LEU A 138 -8.14 23.46 -32.87
C LEU A 138 -7.10 23.67 -31.75
N LEU A 139 -6.40 24.81 -31.76
CA LEU A 139 -5.46 25.15 -30.69
C LEU A 139 -6.19 25.39 -29.36
N LYS A 140 -7.32 26.11 -29.36
CA LYS A 140 -8.15 26.31 -28.17
C LYS A 140 -8.67 24.99 -27.59
N GLU A 141 -9.17 24.09 -28.43
CA GLU A 141 -9.60 22.75 -28.00
C GLU A 141 -8.44 21.97 -27.36
N ARG A 142 -7.24 22.07 -27.93
CA ARG A 142 -6.05 21.42 -27.38
C ARG A 142 -5.63 22.01 -26.04
N VAL A 143 -5.71 23.33 -25.87
CA VAL A 143 -5.50 24.02 -24.57
C VAL A 143 -6.46 23.46 -23.53
N THR A 144 -7.76 23.45 -23.82
CA THR A 144 -8.78 22.93 -22.88
C THR A 144 -8.56 21.46 -22.55
N ARG A 145 -8.14 20.63 -23.51
CA ARG A 145 -7.86 19.21 -23.25
C ARG A 145 -6.70 19.03 -22.28
N ILE A 146 -5.59 19.74 -22.50
CA ILE A 146 -4.39 19.63 -21.65
C ILE A 146 -4.67 20.21 -20.26
N ASP A 147 -5.43 21.30 -20.17
CA ASP A 147 -5.83 21.89 -18.89
C ASP A 147 -6.66 20.89 -18.05
N ASN A 148 -7.62 20.21 -18.68
CA ASN A 148 -8.36 19.13 -18.02
C ASN A 148 -7.47 17.95 -17.60
N GLU A 149 -6.48 17.59 -18.42
CA GLU A 149 -5.52 16.54 -18.09
C GLU A 149 -4.68 16.91 -16.87
N ILE A 150 -4.21 18.17 -16.78
CA ILE A 150 -3.48 18.70 -15.63
C ILE A 150 -4.34 18.55 -14.36
N ILE A 151 -5.60 18.99 -14.41
CA ILE A 151 -6.53 18.90 -13.27
C ILE A 151 -6.70 17.44 -12.81
N VAL A 152 -6.86 16.50 -13.74
CA VAL A 152 -7.00 15.07 -13.42
C VAL A 152 -5.72 14.52 -12.76
N LEU A 153 -4.56 14.89 -13.25
CA LEU A 153 -3.28 14.46 -12.68
C LEU A 153 -3.05 15.07 -11.29
N GLU A 154 -3.35 16.35 -11.10
CA GLU A 154 -3.25 17.04 -9.81
C GLU A 154 -4.18 16.42 -8.75
N ASN A 155 -5.43 16.14 -9.12
CA ASN A 155 -6.37 15.45 -8.23
C ASN A 155 -5.84 14.08 -7.80
N LYS A 156 -5.23 13.34 -8.72
CA LYS A 156 -4.64 12.04 -8.42
C LYS A 156 -3.43 12.15 -7.49
N ILE A 157 -2.62 13.19 -7.62
CA ILE A 157 -1.53 13.46 -6.68
C ILE A 157 -2.10 13.72 -5.29
N TYR A 158 -3.11 14.58 -5.16
CA TYR A 158 -3.77 14.86 -3.88
C TYR A 158 -4.33 13.59 -3.22
N GLU A 159 -5.01 12.72 -3.97
CA GLU A 159 -5.51 11.45 -3.45
C GLU A 159 -4.40 10.51 -2.94
N LEU A 160 -3.25 10.49 -3.62
CA LEU A 160 -2.11 9.68 -3.22
C LEU A 160 -1.41 10.24 -1.98
N GLN A 161 -1.34 11.55 -1.84
CA GLN A 161 -0.80 12.23 -0.67
C GLN A 161 -1.63 11.91 0.58
N ASP A 162 -2.95 12.01 0.50
CA ASP A 162 -3.86 11.67 1.62
C ASP A 162 -3.69 10.20 2.07
N GLN A 163 -3.49 9.28 1.12
CA GLN A 163 -3.21 7.88 1.43
C GLN A 163 -1.86 7.67 2.12
N ILE A 164 -0.84 8.45 1.77
CA ILE A 164 0.48 8.40 2.39
C ILE A 164 0.40 8.85 3.85
N ASP A 165 -0.27 9.97 4.13
CA ASP A 165 -0.34 10.56 5.47
C ASP A 165 -0.85 9.55 6.52
N SER A 166 -1.88 8.78 6.16
CA SER A 166 -2.45 7.77 7.06
C SER A 166 -1.47 6.62 7.38
N VAL A 167 -0.67 6.20 6.40
CA VAL A 167 0.31 5.11 6.56
C VAL A 167 1.57 5.63 7.25
N GLU A 168 1.95 6.88 7.00
CA GLU A 168 3.07 7.53 7.65
C GLU A 168 2.81 7.71 9.14
N GLN A 169 1.60 8.12 9.53
CA GLN A 169 1.16 8.15 10.94
C GLN A 169 1.24 6.76 11.60
N PHE A 170 0.84 5.70 10.90
CA PHE A 170 0.97 4.33 11.41
C PHE A 170 2.45 3.97 11.63
N VAL A 171 3.32 4.30 10.69
CA VAL A 171 4.76 4.01 10.79
C VAL A 171 5.41 4.82 11.93
N GLN A 172 5.18 6.13 12.02
CA GLN A 172 5.71 7.00 13.07
C GLN A 172 5.31 6.50 14.47
N LYS A 173 4.02 6.21 14.67
CA LYS A 173 3.49 5.72 15.95
C LYS A 173 4.13 4.41 16.42
N ASN A 174 4.57 3.56 15.50
CA ASN A 174 5.12 2.24 15.81
C ASN A 174 6.67 2.18 15.73
N LEU A 175 7.32 3.28 15.36
CA LEU A 175 8.78 3.43 15.34
C LEU A 175 9.31 4.39 16.41
N ASP A 176 8.45 4.91 17.29
CA ASP A 176 8.78 5.92 18.32
C ASP A 176 9.50 7.16 17.73
N LEU A 177 9.06 7.60 16.55
CA LEU A 177 9.50 8.82 15.86
C LEU A 177 8.44 9.93 15.96
#